data_AF-A0A2T4AG58-F1
#
_entry.id   AF-A0A2T4AG58-F1
#
_cell.length_a   1.000
_cell.length_b   1.000
_cell.length_c   1.000
_cell.angle_alpha   90.00
_cell.angle_beta   90.00
_cell.angle_gamma   90.00
#
_symmetry.space_group_name_H-M   'P 1'
#
loop_
_entity.id
_entity.type
_entity.pdbx_description
1 polymer ?
#
loop_
_entity_poly.entity_id
_entity_poly.type
_entity_poly.pdbx_seq_one_letter_code
_entity_poly.pdbx_strand_id
1 'polypeptide(L)'
;MDSETSMDSDTTMDSEDAAPLKGSMGRLAKEITTQVKTWEQYQIEHGMLLTTSGFDRYLHGDRSKLLPQMPCHVVDARETIIDSALKLLDQVAGPSKMISLALSQVQFVSALKWLLHFKIFDLVPKDKAVTYKSLAEKANVPASELMRMLRMAMAYKVFLECGGGIGSRRGAGAGDAVRHNRFSSILARDENFLHGLPFFCDTVMPASAKIVDTTMRWKGSQEKNEAAWNLASGHEISFDQHLSQHDQTSGYDCLMNVFDNGRSHSLLAAHWAEVVHGTINWSSLGKGAPHAARGVGS
;
A
#
# COMPACT_ATOMS: atom_id res chain seq x y z
N MET A 1 -8.72 -21.64 -71.73
CA MET A 1 -7.75 -22.74 -71.70
C MET A 1 -6.85 -22.44 -70.52
N ASP A 2 -6.76 -23.42 -69.63
CA ASP A 2 -5.93 -23.48 -68.42
C ASP A 2 -6.44 -22.55 -67.28
N SER A 3 -6.71 -22.99 -66.05
CA SER A 3 -6.20 -24.17 -65.33
C SER A 3 -7.15 -24.57 -64.20
N GLU A 4 -7.59 -25.83 -64.18
CA GLU A 4 -7.96 -26.54 -62.95
C GLU A 4 -6.69 -27.16 -62.38
N THR A 5 -6.37 -26.89 -61.12
CA THR A 5 -5.51 -27.77 -60.31
C THR A 5 -5.95 -27.70 -58.86
N SER A 6 -6.81 -28.66 -58.53
CA SER A 6 -7.05 -29.16 -57.19
C SER A 6 -5.76 -29.79 -56.65
N MET A 7 -5.32 -29.37 -55.46
CA MET A 7 -4.34 -30.10 -54.67
C MET A 7 -4.72 -29.95 -53.20
N ASP A 8 -5.25 -31.05 -52.66
CA ASP A 8 -5.36 -31.31 -51.23
C ASP A 8 -3.99 -31.14 -50.56
N SER A 9 -3.94 -30.30 -49.53
CA SER A 9 -2.94 -30.43 -48.48
C SER A 9 -3.64 -30.38 -47.13
N ASP A 10 -4.06 -31.58 -46.73
CA ASP A 10 -4.34 -31.97 -45.36
C ASP A 10 -3.18 -31.51 -44.47
N THR A 11 -3.37 -30.39 -43.77
CA THR A 11 -2.46 -29.91 -42.74
C THR A 11 -3.16 -30.17 -41.42
N THR A 12 -2.95 -31.38 -40.90
CA THR A 12 -3.11 -31.68 -39.49
C THR A 12 -2.27 -30.67 -38.70
N MET A 13 -2.93 -29.70 -38.07
CA MET A 13 -2.30 -28.86 -37.06
C MET A 13 -1.99 -29.77 -35.87
N ASP A 14 -0.73 -30.18 -35.79
CA ASP A 14 -0.17 -30.84 -34.63
C ASP A 14 -0.43 -29.98 -33.40
N SER A 15 -1.28 -30.52 -32.53
CA SER A 15 -1.51 -30.07 -31.18
C SER A 15 -0.31 -30.44 -30.32
N GLU A 16 0.81 -29.75 -30.50
CA GLU A 16 2.00 -29.90 -29.68
C GLU A 16 2.46 -28.54 -29.14
N ASP A 17 1.84 -28.09 -28.04
CA ASP A 17 2.60 -27.63 -26.87
C ASP A 17 1.69 -27.41 -25.63
N ALA A 18 0.92 -28.43 -25.25
CA ALA A 18 0.31 -28.47 -23.93
C ALA A 18 1.29 -29.14 -22.95
N ALA A 19 2.46 -28.51 -22.75
CA ALA A 19 3.31 -28.84 -21.61
C ALA A 19 2.45 -28.74 -20.33
N PRO A 20 2.47 -29.76 -19.46
CA PRO A 20 1.56 -29.79 -18.32
C PRO A 20 1.84 -28.56 -17.45
N LEU A 21 0.78 -27.82 -17.11
CA LEU A 21 0.72 -26.81 -16.06
C LEU A 21 1.15 -27.43 -14.70
N LYS A 22 2.42 -27.83 -14.56
CA LYS A 22 3.08 -28.02 -13.27
C LYS A 22 3.06 -26.65 -12.63
N GLY A 23 2.03 -26.46 -11.80
CA GLY A 23 1.31 -25.20 -11.69
C GLY A 23 2.19 -24.00 -11.35
N SER A 24 1.92 -22.87 -12.02
CA SER A 24 2.52 -21.57 -11.72
C SER A 24 2.54 -21.28 -10.21
N MET A 25 1.49 -21.64 -9.49
CA MET A 25 1.38 -21.46 -8.04
C MET A 25 2.43 -22.26 -7.25
N GLY A 26 2.76 -23.49 -7.67
CA GLY A 26 3.77 -24.31 -7.02
C GLY A 26 5.19 -23.74 -7.16
N ARG A 27 5.46 -23.05 -8.27
CA ARG A 27 6.71 -22.30 -8.46
C ARG A 27 6.77 -21.07 -7.55
N LEU A 28 5.70 -20.29 -7.47
CA LEU A 28 5.60 -19.12 -6.58
C LEU A 28 5.77 -19.52 -5.10
N ALA A 29 5.14 -20.61 -4.67
CA ALA A 29 5.27 -21.11 -3.30
C ALA A 29 6.71 -21.56 -2.98
N LYS A 30 7.39 -22.21 -3.93
CA LYS A 30 8.83 -22.55 -3.81
C LYS A 30 9.70 -21.31 -3.73
N GLU A 31 9.42 -20.29 -4.55
CA GLU A 31 10.17 -19.04 -4.55
C GLU A 31 10.06 -18.33 -3.19
N ILE A 32 8.83 -18.18 -2.68
CA ILE A 32 8.58 -17.65 -1.33
C ILE A 32 9.39 -18.42 -0.29
N THR A 33 9.34 -19.76 -0.33
CA THR A 33 10.07 -20.61 0.64
C THR A 33 11.58 -20.39 0.58
N THR A 34 12.14 -20.21 -0.62
CA THR A 34 13.58 -19.95 -0.80
C THR A 34 13.96 -18.61 -0.21
N GLN A 35 13.24 -17.54 -0.56
CA GLN A 35 13.58 -16.18 -0.13
C GLN A 35 13.33 -15.94 1.35
N VAL A 36 12.32 -16.61 1.94
CA VAL A 36 12.06 -16.57 3.40
C VAL A 36 13.28 -17.01 4.19
N LYS A 37 14.06 -17.99 3.72
CA LYS A 37 15.30 -18.42 4.40
C LYS A 37 16.32 -17.29 4.51
N THR A 38 16.56 -16.56 3.41
CA THR A 38 17.47 -15.41 3.38
C THR A 38 17.00 -14.32 4.34
N TRP A 39 15.70 -14.03 4.32
CA TRP A 39 15.09 -13.00 5.17
C TRP A 39 15.12 -13.36 6.66
N GLU A 40 14.70 -14.58 7.03
CA GLU A 40 14.68 -15.06 8.41
C GLU A 40 16.07 -15.17 9.00
N GLN A 41 17.05 -15.65 8.23
CA GLN A 41 18.44 -15.74 8.66
C GLN A 41 18.98 -14.36 9.07
N TYR A 42 18.80 -13.35 8.22
CA TYR A 42 19.18 -11.98 8.53
C TYR A 42 18.47 -11.44 9.78
N GLN A 43 17.17 -11.73 9.91
CA GLN A 43 16.40 -11.32 11.10
C GLN A 43 16.89 -11.98 12.38
N ILE A 44 17.27 -13.25 12.35
CA ILE A 44 17.83 -13.96 13.51
C ILE A 44 19.16 -13.33 13.92
N GLU A 45 20.07 -13.15 12.97
CA GLU A 45 21.41 -12.58 13.19
C GLU A 45 21.36 -11.18 13.83
N HIS A 46 20.34 -10.39 13.48
CA HIS A 46 20.20 -9.00 13.95
C HIS A 46 19.17 -8.84 15.08
N GLY A 47 18.64 -9.95 15.63
CA GLY A 47 17.64 -9.89 16.71
C GLY A 47 16.37 -9.13 16.31
N MET A 48 15.92 -9.32 15.07
CA MET A 48 14.74 -8.69 14.46
C MET A 48 13.61 -9.67 14.13
N LEU A 49 13.78 -10.96 14.43
CA LEU A 49 12.82 -12.00 14.07
C LEU A 49 11.40 -11.66 14.56
N LEU A 50 10.48 -11.53 13.60
CA LEU A 50 9.08 -11.22 13.88
C LEU A 50 8.30 -12.51 14.07
N THR A 51 8.10 -12.90 15.33
CA THR A 51 7.10 -13.93 15.67
C THR A 51 5.69 -13.33 15.63
N THR A 52 4.67 -14.17 15.45
CA THR A 52 3.26 -13.73 15.59
C THR A 52 2.99 -13.07 16.94
N SER A 53 3.59 -13.59 18.02
CA SER A 53 3.61 -12.95 19.34
C SER A 53 4.40 -11.62 19.38
N GLY A 54 5.38 -11.46 18.50
CA GLY A 54 6.16 -10.22 18.33
C GLY A 54 5.39 -9.10 17.62
N PHE A 55 4.41 -9.43 16.77
CA PHE A 55 3.53 -8.42 16.16
C PHE A 55 2.62 -7.73 17.18
N ASP A 56 2.13 -8.49 18.16
CA ASP A 56 1.21 -7.98 19.20
C ASP A 56 1.93 -7.26 20.36
N ARG A 57 3.25 -7.42 20.48
CA ARG A 57 4.07 -6.75 21.50
C ARG A 57 4.49 -5.37 21.03
N TYR A 58 4.37 -4.39 21.92
CA TYR A 58 4.95 -3.07 21.70
C TYR A 58 6.49 -3.16 21.71
N LEU A 59 7.16 -2.36 20.87
CA LEU A 59 8.62 -2.27 20.86
C LEU A 59 9.10 -1.16 21.81
N HIS A 60 9.80 -1.54 22.88
CA HIS A 60 10.61 -0.60 23.64
C HIS A 60 11.90 -0.29 22.84
N GLY A 61 12.14 0.99 22.54
CA GLY A 61 13.36 1.48 21.88
C GLY A 61 13.13 2.28 20.58
N ASP A 62 14.24 2.82 20.05
CA ASP A 62 14.31 3.71 18.89
C ASP A 62 14.32 2.95 17.54
N ARG A 63 13.51 1.90 17.41
CA ARG A 63 13.29 1.25 16.11
C ARG A 63 12.17 2.01 15.39
N SER A 64 12.41 3.30 15.14
CA SER A 64 11.40 4.28 14.71
C SER A 64 11.14 4.32 13.20
N LYS A 65 11.75 3.43 12.42
CA LYS A 65 11.65 3.47 10.95
C LYS A 65 10.85 2.29 10.43
N LEU A 66 9.92 2.56 9.50
CA LEU A 66 9.20 1.54 8.75
C LEU A 66 10.15 0.55 8.05
N LEU A 67 11.34 1.01 7.67
CA LEU A 67 12.39 0.20 7.04
C LEU A 67 13.76 0.47 7.69
N PRO A 68 14.40 -0.52 8.33
CA PRO A 68 15.82 -0.43 8.65
C PRO A 68 16.65 -0.48 7.36
N GLN A 69 17.85 0.11 7.37
CA GLN A 69 18.82 -0.06 6.28
C GLN A 69 19.29 -1.52 6.27
N MET A 70 19.12 -2.21 5.14
CA MET A 70 19.45 -3.64 4.99
C MET A 70 20.37 -3.86 3.78
N PRO A 71 21.20 -4.91 3.80
CA PRO A 71 21.98 -5.29 2.62
C PRO A 71 21.08 -5.55 1.40
N CYS A 72 21.55 -5.21 0.19
CA CYS A 72 20.75 -5.31 -1.04
C CYS A 72 20.10 -6.70 -1.21
N HIS A 73 20.86 -7.78 -1.04
CA HIS A 73 20.34 -9.14 -1.22
C HIS A 73 19.19 -9.49 -0.25
N VAL A 74 19.14 -8.85 0.92
CA VAL A 74 18.06 -9.03 1.92
C VAL A 74 16.82 -8.22 1.51
N VAL A 75 17.03 -7.01 0.98
CA VAL A 75 15.96 -6.20 0.37
C VAL A 75 15.35 -6.94 -0.81
N ASP A 76 16.18 -7.47 -1.70
CA ASP A 76 15.74 -8.22 -2.89
C ASP A 76 14.95 -9.47 -2.49
N ALA A 77 15.41 -10.20 -1.47
CA ALA A 77 14.67 -11.34 -0.94
C ALA A 77 13.29 -10.93 -0.40
N ARG A 78 13.21 -9.85 0.38
CA ARG A 78 11.95 -9.30 0.89
C ARG A 78 11.00 -8.91 -0.23
N GLU A 79 11.47 -8.13 -1.21
CA GLU A 79 10.64 -7.69 -2.34
C GLU A 79 10.16 -8.90 -3.17
N THR A 80 11.02 -9.90 -3.37
CA THR A 80 10.66 -11.13 -4.09
C THR A 80 9.60 -11.95 -3.35
N ILE A 81 9.65 -12.01 -2.02
CA ILE A 81 8.59 -12.63 -1.19
C ILE A 81 7.26 -11.90 -1.41
N ILE A 82 7.26 -10.57 -1.33
CA ILE A 82 6.05 -9.75 -1.48
C ILE A 82 5.44 -9.93 -2.87
N ASP A 83 6.26 -9.79 -3.91
CA ASP A 83 5.84 -9.93 -5.31
C ASP A 83 5.29 -11.33 -5.60
N SER A 84 5.99 -12.38 -5.15
CA SER A 84 5.53 -13.76 -5.33
C SER A 84 4.24 -14.05 -4.56
N ALA A 85 4.08 -13.50 -3.36
CA ALA A 85 2.87 -13.64 -2.55
C ALA A 85 1.67 -12.92 -3.18
N LEU A 86 1.86 -11.75 -3.78
CA LEU A 86 0.82 -11.04 -4.52
C LEU A 86 0.41 -11.82 -5.76
N LYS A 87 1.35 -12.29 -6.58
CA LYS A 87 1.06 -13.14 -7.74
C LYS A 87 0.30 -14.40 -7.36
N LEU A 88 0.65 -15.01 -6.23
CA LEU A 88 -0.06 -16.17 -5.72
C LEU A 88 -1.47 -15.81 -5.25
N LEU A 89 -1.64 -14.68 -4.56
CA LEU A 89 -2.94 -14.16 -4.14
C LEU A 89 -3.84 -13.90 -5.36
N ASP A 90 -3.32 -13.26 -6.40
CA ASP A 90 -4.04 -12.96 -7.63
C ASP A 90 -4.57 -14.24 -8.30
N GLN A 91 -3.72 -15.28 -8.38
CA GLN A 91 -4.09 -16.58 -8.96
C GLN A 91 -5.16 -17.32 -8.16
N VAL A 92 -5.18 -17.16 -6.84
CA VAL A 92 -6.11 -17.89 -5.95
C VAL A 92 -7.42 -17.13 -5.73
N ALA A 93 -7.35 -15.80 -5.63
CA ALA A 93 -8.50 -14.95 -5.31
C ALA A 93 -9.49 -14.89 -6.49
N GLY A 94 -8.98 -14.82 -7.72
CA GLY A 94 -9.79 -14.57 -8.91
C GLY A 94 -10.40 -13.15 -8.94
N PRO A 95 -11.04 -12.75 -10.05
CA PRO A 95 -11.39 -11.35 -10.33
C PRO A 95 -12.29 -10.70 -9.26
N SER A 96 -13.39 -11.36 -8.88
CA SER A 96 -14.36 -10.80 -7.92
C SER A 96 -13.74 -10.56 -6.55
N LYS A 97 -12.86 -11.46 -6.10
CA LYS A 97 -12.20 -11.31 -4.81
C LYS A 97 -11.13 -10.23 -4.86
N MET A 98 -10.40 -10.10 -5.96
CA MET A 98 -9.44 -9.01 -6.16
C MET A 98 -10.10 -7.63 -6.08
N ILE A 99 -11.28 -7.45 -6.69
CA ILE A 99 -12.05 -6.21 -6.56
C ILE A 99 -12.45 -5.96 -5.09
N SER A 100 -12.95 -6.99 -4.40
CA SER A 100 -13.29 -6.88 -2.97
C SER A 100 -12.08 -6.49 -2.10
N LEU A 101 -10.90 -7.02 -2.39
CA LEU A 101 -9.66 -6.65 -1.70
C LEU A 101 -9.28 -5.19 -1.96
N ALA A 102 -9.34 -4.73 -3.21
CA ALA A 102 -9.06 -3.35 -3.58
C ALA A 102 -10.00 -2.36 -2.88
N LEU A 103 -11.31 -2.65 -2.87
CA LEU A 103 -12.29 -1.83 -2.14
C LEU A 103 -11.99 -1.78 -0.64
N SER A 104 -11.57 -2.91 -0.06
CA SER A 104 -11.20 -2.97 1.36
C SER A 104 -9.96 -2.13 1.67
N GLN A 105 -8.97 -2.07 0.76
CA GLN A 105 -7.79 -1.22 0.90
C GLN A 105 -8.14 0.27 0.90
N VAL A 106 -9.07 0.72 0.04
CA VAL A 106 -9.55 2.12 0.04
C VAL A 106 -10.20 2.47 1.39
N GLN A 107 -10.99 1.56 1.93
CA GLN A 107 -11.62 1.73 3.23
C GLN A 107 -10.59 1.76 4.37
N PHE A 108 -9.55 0.95 4.30
CA PHE A 108 -8.44 0.97 5.25
C PHE A 108 -7.68 2.29 5.24
N VAL A 109 -7.32 2.81 4.05
CA VAL A 109 -6.68 4.11 3.88
C VAL A 109 -7.55 5.22 4.47
N SER A 110 -8.86 5.19 4.20
CA SER A 110 -9.82 6.15 4.76
C SER A 110 -9.89 6.09 6.29
N ALA A 111 -9.87 4.90 6.87
CA ALA A 111 -9.84 4.72 8.33
C ALA A 111 -8.54 5.27 8.93
N LEU A 112 -7.38 5.03 8.32
CA LEU A 112 -6.12 5.59 8.78
C LEU A 112 -6.10 7.12 8.73
N LYS A 113 -6.60 7.73 7.65
CA LYS A 113 -6.78 9.19 7.55
C LYS A 113 -7.61 9.73 8.70
N TRP A 114 -8.75 9.08 8.98
CA TRP A 114 -9.62 9.46 10.10
C TRP A 114 -8.91 9.37 11.45
N LEU A 115 -8.20 8.26 11.70
CA LEU A 115 -7.44 8.06 12.94
C LEU A 115 -6.32 9.09 13.12
N LEU A 116 -5.65 9.49 12.04
CA LEU A 116 -4.65 10.58 12.06
C LEU A 116 -5.30 11.94 12.35
N HIS A 117 -6.39 12.26 11.65
CA HIS A 117 -7.10 13.53 11.83
C HIS A 117 -7.54 13.77 13.28
N PHE A 118 -8.09 12.74 13.92
CA PHE A 118 -8.51 12.78 15.33
C PHE A 118 -7.40 12.42 16.33
N LYS A 119 -6.14 12.35 15.87
CA LYS A 119 -4.94 12.12 16.70
C LYS A 119 -5.02 10.85 17.54
N ILE A 120 -5.69 9.82 17.04
CA ILE A 120 -5.90 8.56 17.78
C ILE A 120 -4.58 7.85 18.06
N PHE A 121 -3.61 7.93 17.15
CA PHE A 121 -2.26 7.40 17.37
C PHE A 121 -1.53 8.05 18.57
N ASP A 122 -1.82 9.32 18.87
CA ASP A 122 -1.22 10.02 20.02
C ASP A 122 -2.02 9.80 21.31
N LEU A 123 -3.35 9.71 21.19
CA LEU A 123 -4.27 9.59 22.32
C LEU A 123 -4.27 8.18 22.94
N VAL A 124 -3.90 7.15 22.18
CA VAL A 124 -3.69 5.80 22.71
C VAL A 124 -2.34 5.75 23.43
N PRO A 125 -2.30 5.41 24.74
CA PRO A 125 -1.03 5.30 25.45
C PRO A 125 -0.13 4.23 24.84
N LYS A 126 1.17 4.53 24.74
CA LYS A 126 2.19 3.66 24.14
C LYS A 126 2.19 2.22 24.69
N ASP A 127 2.12 2.07 26.01
CA ASP A 127 2.29 0.79 26.71
C ASP A 127 1.06 0.34 27.51
N LYS A 128 -0.10 0.98 27.32
CA LYS A 128 -1.30 0.71 28.12
C LYS A 128 -2.54 0.68 27.23
N ALA A 129 -3.52 -0.13 27.65
CA ALA A 129 -4.83 -0.09 27.05
C ALA A 129 -5.62 1.12 27.55
N VAL A 130 -6.45 1.68 26.68
CA VAL A 130 -7.42 2.76 26.96
C VAL A 130 -8.81 2.31 26.53
N THR A 131 -9.83 2.61 27.33
CA THR A 131 -11.20 2.23 26.98
C THR A 131 -11.71 3.04 25.78
N TYR A 132 -12.55 2.44 24.94
CA TYR A 132 -13.16 3.16 23.81
C TYR A 132 -13.90 4.43 24.27
N LYS A 133 -14.60 4.37 25.41
CA LYS A 133 -15.31 5.51 25.98
C LYS A 133 -14.36 6.68 26.29
N SER A 134 -13.30 6.43 27.06
CA SER A 134 -12.35 7.49 27.42
C SER A 134 -11.61 8.03 26.20
N LEU A 135 -11.26 7.17 25.25
CA LEU A 135 -10.60 7.58 24.02
C LEU A 135 -11.51 8.44 23.14
N ALA A 136 -12.79 8.09 23.02
CA ALA A 136 -13.79 8.86 22.27
C ALA A 136 -14.02 10.25 22.89
N GLU A 137 -14.11 10.32 24.22
CA GLU A 137 -14.21 11.59 24.96
C GLU A 137 -13.00 12.49 24.71
N LYS A 138 -11.78 11.94 24.77
CA LYS A 138 -10.54 12.71 24.50
C LYS A 138 -10.41 13.17 23.05
N ALA A 139 -10.83 12.33 22.11
CA ALA A 139 -10.78 12.63 20.68
C ALA A 139 -11.94 13.52 20.22
N ASN A 140 -12.95 13.76 21.08
CA ASN A 140 -14.18 14.48 20.78
C ASN A 140 -14.93 13.90 19.56
N VAL A 141 -15.15 12.58 19.57
CA VAL A 141 -15.82 11.84 18.49
C VAL A 141 -16.84 10.85 19.03
N PRO A 142 -17.85 10.43 18.22
CA PRO A 142 -18.77 9.37 18.62
C PRO A 142 -18.02 8.05 18.87
N ALA A 143 -18.28 7.40 20.01
CA ALA A 143 -17.62 6.14 20.38
C ALA A 143 -17.88 5.00 19.37
N SER A 144 -19.07 4.96 18.76
CA SER A 144 -19.40 4.01 17.69
C SER A 144 -18.53 4.20 16.46
N GLU A 145 -18.25 5.44 16.09
CA GLU A 145 -17.41 5.78 14.94
C GLU A 145 -15.95 5.47 15.20
N LEU A 146 -15.43 5.84 16.38
CA LEU A 146 -14.09 5.47 16.82
C LEU A 146 -13.89 3.95 16.79
N MET A 147 -14.84 3.18 17.32
CA MET A 147 -14.78 1.72 17.34
C MET A 147 -14.78 1.16 15.91
N ARG A 148 -15.61 1.71 15.02
CA ARG A 148 -15.66 1.31 13.60
C ARG A 148 -14.32 1.54 12.91
N MET A 149 -13.75 2.74 13.03
CA MET A 149 -12.48 3.11 12.39
C MET A 149 -11.30 2.31 12.94
N LEU A 150 -11.24 2.11 14.26
CA LEU A 150 -10.23 1.25 14.87
C LEU A 150 -10.33 -0.20 14.39
N ARG A 151 -11.54 -0.79 14.31
CA ARG A 151 -11.71 -2.16 13.83
C ARG A 151 -11.34 -2.33 12.36
N MET A 152 -11.62 -1.32 11.53
CA MET A 152 -11.14 -1.30 10.14
C MET A 152 -9.61 -1.33 10.08
N ALA A 153 -8.94 -0.54 10.92
CA ALA A 153 -7.48 -0.55 11.00
C ALA A 153 -6.92 -1.88 11.56
N MET A 154 -7.60 -2.50 12.53
CA MET A 154 -7.23 -3.79 13.13
C MET A 154 -7.35 -4.96 12.15
N ALA A 155 -8.26 -4.91 11.17
CA ALA A 155 -8.32 -5.89 10.09
C ALA A 155 -6.98 -5.98 9.32
N TYR A 156 -6.24 -4.88 9.28
CA TYR A 156 -4.91 -4.74 8.69
C TYR A 156 -3.79 -4.69 9.74
N LYS A 157 -4.05 -5.23 10.94
CA LYS A 157 -3.08 -5.38 12.04
C LYS A 157 -2.56 -4.07 12.61
N VAL A 158 -3.34 -2.99 12.54
CA VAL A 158 -3.05 -1.73 13.21
C VAL A 158 -3.87 -1.64 14.50
N PHE A 159 -3.20 -1.45 15.65
CA PHE A 159 -3.76 -1.54 17.01
C PHE A 159 -4.20 -2.94 17.42
N LEU A 160 -4.52 -3.10 18.71
CA LEU A 160 -5.09 -4.32 19.27
C LEU A 160 -6.27 -3.99 20.21
N GLU A 161 -7.37 -4.70 20.03
CA GLU A 161 -8.52 -4.68 20.94
C GLU A 161 -8.22 -5.56 22.18
N CYS A 162 -8.45 -5.01 23.37
CA CYS A 162 -8.21 -5.62 24.67
C CYS A 162 -9.52 -5.70 25.45
N GLY A 163 -9.65 -6.72 26.30
CA GLY A 163 -10.85 -6.95 27.09
C GLY A 163 -11.76 -8.00 26.45
N GLY A 164 -12.49 -8.71 27.30
CA GLY A 164 -13.17 -9.97 27.02
C GLY A 164 -12.87 -10.87 28.22
N GLY A 165 -13.89 -11.12 29.05
CA GLY A 165 -13.73 -11.76 30.36
C GLY A 165 -12.90 -13.04 30.35
N ILE A 166 -12.41 -13.40 31.54
CA ILE A 166 -11.56 -14.57 31.83
C ILE A 166 -12.17 -15.82 31.17
N GLY A 167 -11.59 -16.25 30.05
CA GLY A 167 -12.10 -17.35 29.23
C GLY A 167 -12.12 -17.12 27.72
N SER A 168 -11.84 -15.90 27.24
CA SER A 168 -11.85 -15.60 25.80
C SER A 168 -10.67 -16.26 25.05
N ARG A 169 -10.82 -17.55 24.71
CA ARG A 169 -10.37 -18.03 23.41
C ARG A 169 -11.05 -17.15 22.35
N ARG A 170 -10.25 -16.64 21.41
CA ARG A 170 -10.67 -15.96 20.16
C ARG A 170 -12.18 -16.11 19.86
N GLY A 171 -12.95 -15.04 20.04
CA GLY A 171 -14.17 -14.83 19.25
C GLY A 171 -15.49 -14.47 19.94
N ALA A 172 -15.59 -14.30 21.26
CA ALA A 172 -16.92 -14.14 21.89
C ALA A 172 -17.12 -12.94 22.82
N GLY A 173 -16.13 -12.08 23.04
CA GLY A 173 -16.30 -10.82 23.77
C GLY A 173 -15.77 -9.67 22.95
N ALA A 174 -16.61 -8.67 22.66
CA ALA A 174 -16.12 -7.38 22.18
C ALA A 174 -15.22 -6.79 23.28
N GLY A 175 -13.97 -6.48 22.95
CA GLY A 175 -13.11 -5.80 23.90
C GLY A 175 -13.62 -4.38 24.15
N ASP A 176 -13.41 -3.90 25.36
CA ASP A 176 -13.82 -2.57 25.80
C ASP A 176 -12.67 -1.55 25.73
N ALA A 177 -11.46 -2.02 25.44
CA ALA A 177 -10.26 -1.22 25.38
C ALA A 177 -9.42 -1.47 24.12
N VAL A 178 -8.53 -0.54 23.83
CA VAL A 178 -7.59 -0.57 22.71
C VAL A 178 -6.19 -0.22 23.19
N ARG A 179 -5.16 -0.83 22.62
CA ARG A 179 -3.76 -0.46 22.84
C ARG A 179 -2.97 -0.48 21.53
N HIS A 180 -1.79 0.13 21.56
CA HIS A 180 -0.82 -0.07 20.50
C HIS A 180 -0.33 -1.53 20.44
N ASN A 181 -0.07 -1.95 19.21
CA ASN A 181 0.76 -3.10 18.88
C ASN A 181 2.05 -2.61 18.20
N ARG A 182 2.92 -3.52 17.75
CA ARG A 182 4.17 -3.14 17.08
C ARG A 182 3.96 -2.19 15.92
N PHE A 183 2.99 -2.51 15.05
CA PHE A 183 2.78 -1.79 13.80
C PHE A 183 2.25 -0.37 14.03
N SER A 184 1.18 -0.24 14.81
CA SER A 184 0.62 1.07 15.17
C SER A 184 1.60 1.94 15.97
N SER A 185 2.49 1.35 16.78
CA SER A 185 3.52 2.11 17.49
C SER A 185 4.63 2.65 16.58
N ILE A 186 4.97 1.93 15.50
CA ILE A 186 5.93 2.42 14.51
C ILE A 186 5.29 3.55 13.70
N LEU A 187 4.06 3.34 13.21
CA LEU A 187 3.31 4.34 12.48
C LEU A 187 3.13 5.65 13.27
N ALA A 188 2.87 5.57 14.58
CA ALA A 188 2.75 6.74 15.44
C ALA A 188 4.03 7.61 15.54
N ARG A 189 5.16 7.18 14.96
CA ARG A 189 6.46 7.89 15.01
C ARG A 189 7.11 8.06 13.64
N ASP A 190 6.47 7.57 12.59
CA ASP A 190 7.02 7.60 11.24
C ASP A 190 6.53 8.87 10.53
N GLU A 191 7.40 9.86 10.38
CA GLU A 191 7.05 11.16 9.78
C GLU A 191 6.50 11.01 8.35
N ASN A 192 7.06 10.07 7.58
CA ASN A 192 6.60 9.79 6.22
C ASN A 192 5.14 9.33 6.20
N PHE A 193 4.74 8.45 7.13
CA PHE A 193 3.34 8.07 7.30
C PHE A 193 2.48 9.22 7.83
N LEU A 194 2.93 9.91 8.89
CA LEU A 194 2.15 10.95 9.58
C LEU A 194 1.82 12.14 8.67
N HIS A 195 2.72 12.50 7.75
CA HIS A 195 2.54 13.63 6.82
C HIS A 195 2.19 13.19 5.39
N GLY A 196 2.72 12.06 4.94
CA GLY A 196 2.49 11.57 3.58
C GLY A 196 1.10 10.97 3.37
N LEU A 197 0.55 10.24 4.35
CA LEU A 197 -0.78 9.64 4.20
C LEU A 197 -1.90 10.72 4.13
N PRO A 198 -1.95 11.75 5.00
CA PRO A 198 -2.91 12.83 4.83
C PRO A 198 -2.79 13.51 3.47
N PHE A 199 -1.57 13.84 3.03
CA PHE A 199 -1.33 14.43 1.72
C PHE A 199 -1.85 13.55 0.57
N PHE A 200 -1.60 12.23 0.61
CA PHE A 200 -2.16 11.29 -0.36
C PHE A 200 -3.70 11.35 -0.38
N CYS A 201 -4.32 11.36 0.79
CA CYS A 201 -5.78 11.34 0.89
C CYS A 201 -6.46 12.67 0.57
N ASP A 202 -5.76 13.80 0.72
CA ASP A 202 -6.28 15.15 0.45
C ASP A 202 -6.00 15.60 -0.98
N THR A 203 -4.94 15.07 -1.60
CA THR A 203 -4.47 15.55 -2.89
C THR A 203 -4.60 14.48 -3.99
N VAL A 204 -4.02 13.30 -3.76
CA VAL A 204 -3.94 12.26 -4.80
C VAL A 204 -5.29 11.55 -4.97
N MET A 205 -5.94 11.14 -3.89
CA MET A 205 -7.22 10.42 -3.99
C MET A 205 -8.34 11.23 -4.68
N PRO A 206 -8.56 12.52 -4.37
CA PRO A 206 -9.54 13.32 -5.10
C PRO A 206 -9.17 13.50 -6.58
N ALA A 207 -7.88 13.66 -6.90
CA ALA A 207 -7.39 13.71 -8.27
C ALA A 207 -7.64 12.39 -9.02
N SER A 208 -7.39 11.24 -8.39
CA SER A 208 -7.69 9.91 -8.96
C SER A 208 -9.16 9.77 -9.35
N ALA A 209 -10.07 10.30 -8.54
CA ALA A 209 -11.50 10.28 -8.84
C ALA A 209 -11.88 11.12 -10.08
N LYS A 210 -10.99 11.99 -10.56
CA LYS A 210 -11.18 12.86 -11.73
C LYS A 210 -10.53 12.35 -13.01
N ILE A 211 -9.88 11.19 -13.03
CA ILE A 211 -9.20 10.68 -14.24
C ILE A 211 -10.15 10.56 -15.45
N VAL A 212 -11.40 10.11 -15.23
CA VAL A 212 -12.41 10.01 -16.31
C VAL A 212 -12.77 11.39 -16.86
N ASP A 213 -13.12 12.32 -15.96
CA ASP A 213 -13.47 13.71 -16.32
C ASP A 213 -12.31 14.40 -17.05
N THR A 214 -11.08 14.17 -16.59
CA THR A 214 -9.84 14.72 -17.17
C THR A 214 -9.62 14.19 -18.57
N THR A 215 -9.75 12.89 -18.77
CA THR A 215 -9.59 12.24 -20.08
C THR A 215 -10.64 12.76 -21.08
N MET A 216 -11.88 12.99 -20.62
CA MET A 216 -12.94 13.55 -21.46
C MET A 216 -12.67 15.01 -21.85
N ARG A 217 -12.20 15.82 -20.90
CA ARG A 217 -11.97 17.26 -21.09
C ARG A 217 -10.70 17.55 -21.89
N TRP A 218 -9.59 16.91 -21.53
CA TRP A 218 -8.25 17.18 -22.04
C TRP A 218 -7.64 15.89 -22.63
N LYS A 219 -8.20 15.46 -23.76
CA LYS A 219 -7.84 14.20 -24.43
C LYS A 219 -6.35 14.13 -24.77
N GLY A 220 -5.57 13.47 -23.92
CA GLY A 220 -4.13 13.27 -24.11
C GLY A 220 -3.27 14.53 -23.93
N SER A 221 -3.78 15.57 -23.27
CA SER A 221 -3.01 16.78 -23.03
C SER A 221 -1.75 16.52 -22.21
N GLN A 222 -0.70 17.29 -22.49
CA GLN A 222 0.58 17.27 -21.77
C GLN A 222 0.83 18.58 -21.00
N GLU A 223 -0.15 19.49 -20.97
CA GLU A 223 -0.03 20.77 -20.28
C GLU A 223 0.02 20.58 -18.76
N LYS A 224 0.79 21.44 -18.07
CA LYS A 224 1.06 21.30 -16.63
C LYS A 224 -0.15 21.57 -15.72
N ASN A 225 -1.14 22.27 -16.25
CA ASN A 225 -2.38 22.64 -15.57
C ASN A 225 -3.62 21.92 -16.14
N GLU A 226 -3.41 20.92 -17.00
CA GLU A 226 -4.47 20.08 -17.56
C GLU A 226 -4.41 18.65 -16.99
N ALA A 227 -4.26 18.54 -15.67
CA ALA A 227 -4.18 17.28 -14.93
C ALA A 227 -5.41 17.02 -14.05
N ALA A 228 -5.59 15.78 -13.60
CA ALA A 228 -6.75 15.40 -12.79
C ALA A 228 -6.85 16.15 -11.46
N TRP A 229 -5.70 16.52 -10.89
CA TRP A 229 -5.65 17.40 -9.73
C TRP A 229 -6.23 18.80 -9.99
N ASN A 230 -6.04 19.39 -11.17
CA ASN A 230 -6.62 20.70 -11.51
C ASN A 230 -8.15 20.65 -11.49
N LEU A 231 -8.74 19.54 -11.99
CA LEU A 231 -10.19 19.34 -11.89
C LEU A 231 -10.68 19.08 -10.47
N ALA A 232 -9.88 18.38 -9.66
CA ALA A 232 -10.25 18.07 -8.28
C ALA A 232 -10.17 19.30 -7.36
N SER A 233 -9.15 20.13 -7.54
CA SER A 233 -8.90 21.34 -6.75
C SER A 233 -9.66 22.56 -7.27
N GLY A 234 -10.03 22.59 -8.56
CA GLY A 234 -10.57 23.77 -9.22
C GLY A 234 -9.53 24.85 -9.53
N HIS A 235 -8.24 24.56 -9.36
CA HIS A 235 -7.15 25.50 -9.60
C HIS A 235 -6.65 25.41 -11.06
N GLU A 236 -6.33 26.58 -11.64
CA GLU A 236 -5.76 26.71 -12.99
C GLU A 236 -4.22 26.77 -13.01
N ILE A 237 -3.59 26.85 -11.84
CA ILE A 237 -2.13 26.83 -11.69
C ILE A 237 -1.59 25.40 -11.80
N SER A 238 -0.30 25.27 -12.10
CA SER A 238 0.35 23.96 -12.08
C SER A 238 0.57 23.48 -10.64
N PHE A 239 0.70 22.16 -10.48
CA PHE A 239 0.79 21.55 -9.15
C PHE A 239 2.05 21.98 -8.36
N ASP A 240 3.18 22.18 -9.05
CA ASP A 240 4.42 22.70 -8.48
C ASP A 240 4.27 24.11 -7.89
N GLN A 241 3.55 24.98 -8.61
CA GLN A 241 3.22 26.32 -8.13
C GLN A 241 2.35 26.27 -6.88
N HIS A 242 1.36 25.36 -6.84
CA HIS A 242 0.52 25.16 -5.68
C HIS A 242 1.29 24.69 -4.44
N LEU A 243 2.14 23.66 -4.59
CA LEU A 243 2.97 23.15 -3.49
C LEU A 243 3.85 24.25 -2.89
N SER A 244 4.42 25.10 -3.75
CA SER A 244 5.30 26.20 -3.34
C SER A 244 4.54 27.31 -2.61
N GLN A 245 3.31 27.62 -3.04
CA GLN A 245 2.49 28.68 -2.44
C GLN A 245 1.90 28.28 -1.07
N HIS A 246 1.66 26.99 -0.85
CA HIS A 246 0.98 26.48 0.34
C HIS A 246 1.90 25.72 1.32
N ASP A 247 3.22 25.73 1.10
CA ASP A 247 4.22 25.06 1.96
C ASP A 247 3.93 23.55 2.18
N GLN A 248 3.42 22.88 1.14
CA GLN A 248 3.03 21.45 1.18
C GLN A 248 4.11 20.51 0.61
N THR A 249 5.30 21.03 0.31
CA THR A 249 6.45 20.25 -0.19
C THR A 249 6.84 19.14 0.79
N SER A 250 6.79 19.41 2.09
CA SER A 250 7.10 18.42 3.14
C SER A 250 6.16 17.20 3.11
N GLY A 251 4.85 17.41 2.91
CA GLY A 251 3.88 16.32 2.78
C GLY A 251 4.08 15.50 1.52
N TYR A 252 4.47 16.15 0.42
CA TYR A 252 4.88 15.49 -0.82
C TYR A 252 6.13 14.62 -0.61
N ASP A 253 7.20 15.19 -0.04
CA ASP A 253 8.46 14.47 0.20
C ASP A 253 8.22 13.25 1.10
N CYS A 254 7.41 13.42 2.16
CA CYS A 254 6.98 12.34 3.03
C CYS A 254 6.23 11.24 2.25
N LEU A 255 5.29 11.60 1.38
CA LEU A 255 4.58 10.63 0.54
C LEU A 255 5.53 9.89 -0.42
N MET A 256 6.46 10.60 -1.06
CA MET A 256 7.43 9.98 -1.95
C MET A 256 8.33 8.99 -1.20
N ASN A 257 8.73 9.32 0.03
CA ASN A 257 9.48 8.39 0.89
C ASN A 257 8.66 7.18 1.35
N VAL A 258 7.33 7.28 1.45
CA VAL A 258 6.46 6.11 1.69
C VAL A 258 6.49 5.16 0.49
N PHE A 259 6.66 5.68 -0.73
CA PHE A 259 6.71 4.88 -1.95
C PHE A 259 8.11 4.38 -2.30
N ASP A 260 9.15 5.17 -2.04
CA ASP A 260 10.55 4.83 -2.28
C ASP A 260 11.08 3.88 -1.19
N ASN A 261 10.59 2.63 -1.21
CA ASN A 261 10.92 1.61 -0.23
C ASN A 261 12.19 0.80 -0.54
N GLY A 262 13.12 1.39 -1.32
CA GLY A 262 14.40 0.79 -1.66
C GLY A 262 14.37 -0.01 -2.96
N ARG A 263 14.96 0.57 -4.01
CA ARG A 263 15.35 -0.09 -5.27
C ARG A 263 14.26 -0.94 -5.95
N SER A 264 13.21 -0.24 -6.38
CA SER A 264 12.68 -0.23 -7.75
C SER A 264 12.87 -1.47 -8.66
N HIS A 265 12.17 -2.58 -8.37
CA HIS A 265 11.72 -3.54 -9.41
C HIS A 265 10.41 -4.28 -9.05
N SER A 266 9.77 -3.97 -7.91
CA SER A 266 8.52 -4.65 -7.54
C SER A 266 7.31 -4.10 -8.31
N LEU A 267 6.36 -4.98 -8.64
CA LEU A 267 5.13 -4.62 -9.36
C LEU A 267 4.34 -3.50 -8.67
N LEU A 268 4.38 -3.45 -7.34
CA LEU A 268 3.74 -2.40 -6.56
C LEU A 268 4.36 -1.02 -6.84
N ALA A 269 5.69 -0.91 -6.85
CA ALA A 269 6.37 0.36 -7.11
C ALA A 269 6.07 0.88 -8.53
N ALA A 270 6.04 -0.01 -9.52
CA ALA A 270 5.66 0.33 -10.89
C ALA A 270 4.20 0.78 -10.99
N HIS A 271 3.27 0.06 -10.35
CA HIS A 271 1.85 0.43 -10.35
C HIS A 271 1.61 1.78 -9.68
N TRP A 272 2.28 2.05 -8.55
CA TRP A 272 2.17 3.33 -7.86
C TRP A 272 2.73 4.48 -8.69
N ALA A 273 3.86 4.29 -9.37
CA ALA A 273 4.41 5.30 -10.28
C ALA A 273 3.36 5.70 -11.33
N GLU A 274 2.69 4.74 -11.97
CA GLU A 274 1.65 5.02 -12.97
C GLU A 274 0.42 5.74 -12.40
N VAL A 275 -0.11 5.30 -11.25
CA VAL A 275 -1.27 5.94 -10.59
C VAL A 275 -0.95 7.39 -10.20
N VAL A 276 0.27 7.60 -9.71
CA VAL A 276 0.78 8.91 -9.30
C VAL A 276 0.97 9.76 -10.56
N HIS A 277 1.72 9.30 -11.57
CA HIS A 277 1.94 10.02 -12.85
C HIS A 277 0.67 10.36 -13.64
N GLY A 278 -0.35 9.50 -13.61
CA GLY A 278 -1.61 9.76 -14.31
C GLY A 278 -2.53 10.80 -13.63
N THR A 279 -2.32 11.10 -12.35
CA THR A 279 -3.22 11.99 -11.58
C THR A 279 -2.69 13.40 -11.41
N ILE A 280 -1.38 13.52 -11.32
CA ILE A 280 -0.65 14.77 -11.14
C ILE A 280 0.52 14.75 -12.12
N ASN A 281 0.79 15.88 -12.77
CA ASN A 281 1.91 16.01 -13.70
C ASN A 281 3.23 16.15 -12.94
N TRP A 282 3.71 15.09 -12.28
CA TRP A 282 4.91 15.13 -11.43
C TRP A 282 6.19 15.41 -12.21
N SER A 283 6.24 15.11 -13.52
CA SER A 283 7.41 15.41 -14.36
C SER A 283 7.66 16.93 -14.49
N SER A 284 6.66 17.75 -14.16
CA SER A 284 6.77 19.20 -14.10
C SER A 284 7.51 19.73 -12.86
N LEU A 285 7.64 18.92 -11.80
CA LEU A 285 8.43 19.23 -10.61
C LEU A 285 9.91 19.03 -10.95
N GLY A 286 10.60 20.12 -11.31
CA GLY A 286 11.99 20.08 -11.76
C GLY A 286 12.94 19.31 -10.83
N LYS A 287 14.00 18.72 -11.42
CA LYS A 287 15.13 17.97 -10.82
C LYS A 287 15.18 17.98 -9.28
N GLY A 288 14.34 17.15 -8.67
CA GLY A 288 14.13 17.00 -7.24
C GLY A 288 13.20 15.83 -6.91
N ALA A 289 12.32 15.46 -7.83
CA ALA A 289 11.56 14.21 -7.79
C ALA A 289 12.48 12.99 -7.98
N PRO A 290 12.42 11.97 -7.10
CA PRO A 290 13.24 10.77 -7.23
C PRO A 290 12.91 10.01 -8.52
N HIS A 291 13.95 9.56 -9.20
CA HIS A 291 13.89 8.80 -10.44
C HIS A 291 13.12 7.48 -10.27
N ALA A 292 11.82 7.50 -10.54
CA ALA A 292 11.08 6.32 -10.96
C ALA A 292 10.81 6.42 -12.47
N ALA A 293 11.16 5.36 -13.20
CA ALA A 293 10.78 5.10 -14.60
C ALA A 293 11.51 5.85 -15.75
N ARG A 294 12.84 6.01 -15.69
CA ARG A 294 13.66 6.02 -16.92
C ARG A 294 14.18 4.61 -17.17
N GLY A 295 13.39 3.80 -17.87
CA GLY A 295 13.76 2.41 -18.11
C GLY A 295 12.79 1.61 -18.99
N VAL A 296 12.17 2.21 -20.00
CA VAL A 296 11.64 1.48 -21.17
C VAL A 296 11.80 2.38 -22.39
N GLY A 297 12.74 2.07 -23.27
CA GLY A 297 12.92 2.82 -24.52
C GLY A 297 14.37 2.99 -24.96
N SER A 298 14.99 1.89 -25.39
CA SER A 298 15.90 1.82 -26.54
C SER A 298 15.89 0.39 -27.04
#